data_AF-A0A8D0H3L3-F1
#
_entry.id   AF-A0A8D0H3L3-F1
#
_cell.length_a   1.000
_cell.length_b   1.000
_cell.length_c   1.000
_cell.angle_alpha   90.00
_cell.angle_beta   90.00
_cell.angle_gamma   90.00
#
_symmetry.space_group_name_H-M   'P 1'
#
loop_
_entity.id
_entity.type
_entity.pdbx_description
1 polymer ?
#
loop_
_entity_poly.entity_id
_entity_poly.type
_entity_poly.pdbx_seq_one_letter_code
_entity_poly.pdbx_strand_id
1 'polypeptide(L)'
;MGKPGWLAAVGAAATSGCEKETMQNLNDRLASYLSKVHALEEANGDLEHKIKEWYEKFGPHTVGGQRDYSKYYAIIEDLRNQITAASVDNASIILQIDNARLAADDFRLKYENEMYLRRSVEADINGLRKVLDELALSKSDLEMQIESLHEEIVYLKKSHEEEIKHLQGTTSGDVNVEINAAPGIDLTTLLNKMRAEYEVLAEHNRKDAETWFNEKSKELNVQINVSAEETSTNKSQITELRRTLQALEIELKSQLAMKQSLEATLAETESRYCTQLSQIQGMISNLEIQVQQIRVDMECQNAEYEQLLDIKIRLENEIETYRRLLDGEGRVIKTIIEDLDEHGRVTSSKVQSIEERPLR
;
A
#
# COMPACT_ATOMS: atom_id res chain seq x y z
N MET A 1 19.48 122.56 52.94
CA MET A 1 20.14 123.40 53.98
C MET A 1 20.62 122.49 55.10
N GLY A 2 21.73 122.81 55.77
CA GLY A 2 22.15 122.14 57.02
C GLY A 2 23.12 120.94 56.89
N LYS A 3 24.43 121.21 56.89
CA LYS A 3 25.46 120.39 57.58
C LYS A 3 25.76 121.04 58.95
N PRO A 4 26.53 120.46 59.91
CA PRO A 4 27.13 119.11 60.02
C PRO A 4 26.59 118.36 61.29
N GLY A 5 27.17 117.33 61.94
CA GLY A 5 28.36 116.48 61.69
C GLY A 5 29.54 116.69 62.66
N TRP A 6 29.84 115.74 63.56
CA TRP A 6 30.98 115.77 64.52
C TRP A 6 31.77 114.43 64.58
N LEU A 7 32.98 114.47 65.15
CA LEU A 7 34.02 113.43 65.06
C LEU A 7 34.01 112.36 66.17
N ALA A 8 34.52 111.19 65.79
CA ALA A 8 35.40 110.27 66.53
C ALA A 8 35.02 109.72 67.93
N ALA A 9 34.94 108.39 68.01
CA ALA A 9 35.77 107.60 68.94
C ALA A 9 35.87 106.12 68.47
N VAL A 10 37.06 105.53 68.60
CA VAL A 10 37.33 104.10 68.34
C VAL A 10 37.12 103.32 69.65
N GLY A 11 36.45 102.15 69.61
CA GLY A 11 36.24 101.35 70.82
C GLY A 11 35.46 100.04 70.66
N ALA A 12 36.17 98.97 70.27
CA ALA A 12 35.94 97.55 70.59
C ALA A 12 34.49 97.01 70.75
N ALA A 13 33.94 96.41 69.68
CA ALA A 13 32.83 95.44 69.75
C ALA A 13 32.80 94.47 68.53
N ALA A 14 33.95 93.91 68.15
CA ALA A 14 34.12 93.18 66.88
C ALA A 14 34.33 91.65 67.05
N THR A 15 33.39 90.94 67.67
CA THR A 15 33.39 89.46 67.73
C THR A 15 32.02 88.78 67.55
N SER A 16 30.89 89.50 67.59
CA SER A 16 29.54 88.87 67.51
C SER A 16 28.79 89.05 66.18
N GLY A 17 29.36 89.78 65.21
CA GLY A 17 28.73 89.96 63.88
C GLY A 17 28.99 88.78 62.93
N CYS A 18 30.24 88.30 62.88
CA CYS A 18 30.70 87.31 61.92
C CYS A 18 29.93 85.98 62.00
N GLU A 19 29.66 85.47 63.22
CA GLU A 19 28.93 84.21 63.43
C GLU A 19 27.46 84.29 62.98
N LYS A 20 26.85 85.48 63.05
CA LYS A 20 25.47 85.69 62.59
C LYS A 20 25.39 85.82 61.07
N GLU A 21 26.41 86.39 60.46
CA GLU A 21 26.54 86.57 59.01
C GLU A 21 26.87 85.24 58.30
N THR A 22 27.72 84.39 58.90
CA THR A 22 27.95 83.03 58.41
C THR A 22 26.72 82.14 58.56
N MET A 23 25.98 82.23 59.67
CA MET A 23 24.68 81.55 59.83
C MET A 23 23.63 82.04 58.83
N GLN A 24 23.59 83.35 58.52
CA GLN A 24 22.69 83.88 57.50
C GLN A 24 23.03 83.32 56.12
N ASN A 25 24.30 83.33 55.71
CA ASN A 25 24.75 82.78 54.43
C ASN A 25 24.42 81.28 54.30
N LEU A 26 24.59 80.50 55.39
CA LEU A 26 24.24 79.09 55.42
C LEU A 26 22.72 78.87 55.29
N ASN A 27 21.91 79.74 55.89
CA ASN A 27 20.45 79.70 55.82
C ASN A 27 19.93 80.12 54.44
N ASP A 28 20.50 81.16 53.83
CA ASP A 28 20.20 81.59 52.46
C ASP A 28 20.58 80.49 51.45
N ARG A 29 21.70 79.80 51.67
CA ARG A 29 22.11 78.64 50.88
C ARG A 29 21.16 77.45 51.07
N LEU A 30 20.71 77.17 52.30
CA LEU A 30 19.66 76.18 52.59
C LEU A 30 18.33 76.53 51.90
N ALA A 31 17.91 77.80 51.92
CA ALA A 31 16.74 78.28 51.21
C ALA A 31 16.87 78.09 49.69
N SER A 32 18.06 78.33 49.12
CA SER A 32 18.33 78.05 47.70
C SER A 32 18.29 76.55 47.38
N TYR A 33 18.76 75.68 48.28
CA TYR A 33 18.66 74.23 48.12
C TYR A 33 17.20 73.76 48.21
N LEU A 34 16.43 74.23 49.19
CA LEU A 34 15.00 73.91 49.34
C LEU A 34 14.20 74.40 48.12
N SER A 35 14.43 75.62 47.65
CA SER A 35 13.82 76.14 46.43
C SER A 35 14.17 75.29 45.19
N LYS A 36 15.39 74.74 45.13
CA LYS A 36 15.81 73.87 44.03
C LYS A 36 15.28 72.45 44.15
N VAL A 37 15.09 71.93 45.37
CA VAL A 37 14.40 70.67 45.62
C VAL A 37 12.94 70.78 45.17
N HIS A 38 12.21 71.82 45.59
CA HIS A 38 10.83 72.03 45.15
C HIS A 38 10.69 72.18 43.62
N ALA A 39 11.61 72.90 42.96
CA ALA A 39 11.61 73.00 41.51
C ALA A 39 11.89 71.66 40.80
N LEU A 40 12.65 70.74 41.43
CA LEU A 40 12.89 69.39 40.92
C LEU A 40 11.72 68.44 41.23
N GLU A 41 11.06 68.60 42.38
CA GLU A 41 9.83 67.87 42.74
C GLU A 41 8.69 68.22 41.78
N GLU A 42 8.49 69.51 41.49
CA GLU A 42 7.51 69.99 40.52
C GLU A 42 7.82 69.45 39.11
N ALA A 43 9.07 69.57 38.65
CA ALA A 43 9.49 69.03 37.35
C ALA A 43 9.36 67.50 37.24
N ASN A 44 9.61 66.75 38.32
CA ASN A 44 9.39 65.30 38.36
C ASN A 44 7.90 64.96 38.29
N GLY A 45 7.03 65.64 39.05
CA GLY A 45 5.58 65.43 38.97
C GLY A 45 5.03 65.72 37.57
N ASP A 46 5.56 66.75 36.91
CA ASP A 46 5.24 67.11 35.52
C ASP A 46 5.68 66.03 34.51
N LEU A 47 6.82 65.36 34.76
CA LEU A 47 7.32 64.26 33.95
C LEU A 47 6.53 62.97 34.21
N GLU A 48 6.21 62.64 35.46
CA GLU A 48 5.35 61.51 35.82
C GLU A 48 3.97 61.63 35.17
N HIS A 49 3.38 62.83 35.17
CA HIS A 49 2.11 63.08 34.50
C HIS A 49 2.21 62.88 32.98
N LYS A 50 3.26 63.40 32.33
CA LYS A 50 3.51 63.20 30.89
C LYS A 50 3.75 61.73 30.54
N ILE A 51 4.47 60.97 31.38
CA ILE A 51 4.67 59.54 31.22
C ILE A 51 3.34 58.79 31.34
N LYS A 52 2.51 59.13 32.33
CA LYS A 52 1.19 58.53 32.52
C LYS A 52 0.26 58.82 31.34
N GLU A 53 0.16 60.07 30.89
CA GLU A 53 -0.59 60.43 29.67
C GLU A 53 -0.08 59.67 28.45
N TRP A 54 1.24 59.48 28.32
CA TRP A 54 1.82 58.73 27.21
C TRP A 54 1.44 57.25 27.27
N TYR A 55 1.47 56.61 28.45
CA TYR A 55 1.00 55.23 28.60
C TYR A 55 -0.53 55.08 28.47
N GLU A 56 -1.33 56.09 28.78
CA GLU A 56 -2.77 56.07 28.49
C GLU A 56 -3.04 56.22 26.97
N LYS A 57 -2.33 57.12 26.30
CA LYS A 57 -2.50 57.38 24.85
C LYS A 57 -1.83 56.37 23.93
N PHE A 58 -0.69 55.80 24.33
CA PHE A 58 0.18 54.94 23.51
C PHE A 58 0.54 53.60 24.17
N GLY A 59 -0.01 53.30 25.35
CA GLY A 59 0.21 52.01 25.99
C GLY A 59 -0.30 50.84 25.14
N PRO A 60 0.16 49.62 25.44
CA PRO A 60 -0.17 48.42 24.65
C PRO A 60 -1.66 48.06 24.60
N HIS A 61 -2.51 48.76 25.37
CA HIS A 61 -3.96 48.58 25.39
C HIS A 61 -4.73 49.57 24.50
N THR A 62 -4.12 50.68 24.02
CA THR A 62 -4.86 51.78 23.36
C THR A 62 -4.45 52.06 21.92
N VAL A 63 -3.19 51.84 21.51
CA VAL A 63 -2.75 52.03 20.10
C VAL A 63 -2.85 50.77 19.24
N GLY A 64 -3.03 49.62 19.88
CA GLY A 64 -3.37 48.35 19.24
C GLY A 64 -4.63 47.77 19.83
N GLY A 65 -5.78 48.45 19.64
CA GLY A 65 -7.08 47.83 19.91
C GLY A 65 -7.09 46.45 19.25
N GLN A 66 -7.35 45.40 20.05
CA GLN A 66 -7.13 44.01 19.65
C GLN A 66 -7.68 43.80 18.24
N ARG A 67 -6.79 43.51 17.28
CA ARG A 67 -7.21 43.28 15.90
C ARG A 67 -8.09 42.03 15.95
N ASP A 68 -9.41 42.20 15.83
CA ASP A 68 -10.38 41.15 16.15
C ASP A 68 -10.33 40.01 15.13
N TYR A 69 -9.34 39.12 15.32
CA TYR A 69 -9.15 37.92 14.51
C TYR A 69 -10.24 36.87 14.75
N SER A 70 -11.16 37.10 15.70
CA SER A 70 -12.37 36.32 15.98
C SER A 70 -13.12 35.89 14.71
N LYS A 71 -13.27 36.80 13.74
CA LYS A 71 -13.93 36.53 12.46
C LYS A 71 -13.21 35.45 11.62
N TYR A 72 -11.89 35.38 11.68
CA TYR A 72 -11.12 34.37 10.96
C TYR A 72 -11.20 33.01 11.65
N TYR A 73 -11.29 32.93 12.99
CA TYR A 73 -11.46 31.65 13.67
C TYR A 73 -12.76 30.95 13.27
N ALA A 74 -13.87 31.68 13.11
CA ALA A 74 -15.13 31.10 12.62
C ALA A 74 -15.00 30.53 11.20
N ILE A 75 -14.30 31.23 10.29
CA ILE A 75 -14.05 30.77 8.91
C ILE A 75 -13.09 29.57 8.89
N ILE A 76 -12.04 29.58 9.72
CA ILE A 76 -11.09 28.46 9.84
C ILE A 76 -11.80 27.21 10.37
N GLU A 77 -12.70 27.36 11.34
CA GLU A 77 -13.44 26.24 11.91
C GLU A 77 -14.49 25.69 10.93
N ASP A 78 -15.18 26.55 10.18
CA ASP A 78 -16.06 26.11 9.08
C ASP A 78 -15.29 25.35 7.99
N LEU A 79 -14.13 25.86 7.55
CA LEU A 79 -13.26 25.17 6.60
C LEU A 79 -12.74 23.83 7.14
N ARG A 80 -12.42 23.73 8.43
CA ARG A 80 -12.07 22.45 9.07
C ARG A 80 -13.23 21.47 9.05
N ASN A 81 -14.44 21.92 9.35
CA ASN A 81 -15.64 21.09 9.31
C ASN A 81 -15.98 20.63 7.89
N GLN A 82 -15.76 21.48 6.87
CA GLN A 82 -15.87 21.08 5.47
C GLN A 82 -14.83 20.02 5.09
N ILE A 83 -13.59 20.15 5.54
CA ILE A 83 -12.51 19.17 5.29
C ILE A 83 -12.82 17.83 6.00
N THR A 84 -13.29 17.83 7.24
CA THR A 84 -13.62 16.59 7.96
C THR A 84 -14.85 15.92 7.36
N ALA A 85 -15.90 16.67 6.99
CA ALA A 85 -17.05 16.14 6.26
C ALA A 85 -16.63 15.49 4.93
N ALA A 86 -15.87 16.20 4.09
CA ALA A 86 -15.37 15.67 2.82
C ALA A 86 -14.45 14.45 3.00
N SER A 87 -13.68 14.39 4.08
CA SER A 87 -12.86 13.23 4.41
C SER A 87 -13.71 12.01 4.82
N VAL A 88 -14.81 12.21 5.54
CA VAL A 88 -15.76 11.13 5.91
C VAL A 88 -16.54 10.66 4.69
N ASP A 89 -17.01 11.57 3.84
CA ASP A 89 -17.69 11.23 2.60
C ASP A 89 -16.79 10.44 1.64
N ASN A 90 -15.53 10.84 1.49
CA ASN A 90 -14.54 10.11 0.70
C ASN A 90 -14.28 8.71 1.27
N ALA A 91 -14.12 8.57 2.60
CA ALA A 91 -14.01 7.25 3.24
C ALA A 91 -15.26 6.38 3.01
N SER A 92 -16.47 6.95 3.07
CA SER A 92 -17.72 6.26 2.76
C SER A 92 -17.77 5.80 1.30
N ILE A 93 -17.35 6.63 0.34
CA ILE A 93 -17.28 6.28 -1.08
C ILE A 93 -16.27 5.14 -1.31
N ILE A 94 -15.09 5.17 -0.67
CA ILE A 94 -14.09 4.09 -0.76
C ILE A 94 -14.68 2.77 -0.25
N LEU A 95 -15.36 2.78 0.91
CA LEU A 95 -16.03 1.59 1.44
C LEU A 95 -17.13 1.06 0.52
N GLN A 96 -17.88 1.95 -0.17
CA GLN A 96 -18.88 1.55 -1.16
C GLN A 96 -18.23 0.93 -2.42
N ILE A 97 -17.10 1.46 -2.88
CA ILE A 97 -16.32 0.92 -4.00
C ILE A 97 -15.80 -0.49 -3.66
N ASP A 98 -15.23 -0.67 -2.47
CA ASP A 98 -14.67 -1.96 -2.07
C ASP A 98 -15.77 -3.00 -1.81
N ASN A 99 -16.92 -2.61 -1.25
CA ASN A 99 -18.09 -3.48 -1.15
C ASN A 99 -18.62 -3.88 -2.54
N ALA A 100 -18.72 -2.93 -3.48
CA ALA A 100 -19.13 -3.22 -4.87
C ALA A 100 -18.16 -4.16 -5.60
N ARG A 101 -16.83 -4.03 -5.35
CA ARG A 101 -15.81 -4.95 -5.86
C ARG A 101 -15.96 -6.35 -5.27
N LEU A 102 -16.08 -6.47 -3.95
CA LEU A 102 -16.28 -7.77 -3.28
C LEU A 102 -17.55 -8.47 -3.76
N ALA A 103 -18.65 -7.73 -3.94
CA ALA A 103 -19.88 -8.27 -4.52
C ALA A 103 -19.69 -8.73 -5.98
N ALA A 104 -18.96 -7.95 -6.80
CA ALA A 104 -18.66 -8.34 -8.18
C ALA A 104 -17.80 -9.61 -8.26
N ASP A 105 -16.80 -9.77 -7.38
CA ASP A 105 -15.99 -10.99 -7.32
C ASP A 105 -16.77 -12.21 -6.80
N ASP A 106 -17.66 -12.04 -5.83
CA ASP A 106 -18.58 -13.11 -5.38
C ASP A 106 -19.53 -13.55 -6.50
N PHE A 107 -20.10 -12.61 -7.27
CA PHE A 107 -20.90 -12.94 -8.46
C PHE A 107 -20.07 -13.60 -9.57
N ARG A 108 -18.82 -13.16 -9.79
CA ARG A 108 -17.90 -13.78 -10.76
C ARG A 108 -17.60 -15.22 -10.39
N LEU A 109 -17.26 -15.49 -9.12
CA LEU A 109 -16.98 -16.85 -8.63
C LEU A 109 -18.22 -17.75 -8.70
N LYS A 110 -19.41 -17.22 -8.35
CA LYS A 110 -20.69 -17.94 -8.53
C LYS A 110 -20.96 -18.28 -10.00
N TYR A 111 -20.71 -17.35 -10.92
CA TYR A 111 -20.85 -17.57 -12.35
C TYR A 111 -19.86 -18.61 -12.88
N GLU A 112 -18.59 -18.57 -12.44
CA GLU A 112 -17.57 -19.56 -12.81
C GLU A 112 -17.95 -20.97 -12.34
N ASN A 113 -18.44 -21.10 -11.10
CA ASN A 113 -18.95 -22.37 -10.55
C ASN A 113 -20.18 -22.89 -11.31
N GLU A 114 -21.17 -22.03 -11.58
CA GLU A 114 -22.37 -22.40 -12.35
C GLU A 114 -22.01 -22.82 -13.79
N MET A 115 -21.06 -22.13 -14.43
CA MET A 115 -20.56 -22.50 -15.76
C MET A 115 -19.84 -23.86 -15.75
N TYR A 116 -19.10 -24.18 -14.68
CA TYR A 116 -18.49 -25.50 -14.51
C TYR A 116 -19.55 -26.60 -14.33
N LEU A 117 -20.51 -26.39 -13.42
CA LEU A 117 -21.63 -27.32 -13.18
C LEU A 117 -22.43 -27.56 -14.45
N ARG A 118 -22.79 -26.48 -15.17
CA ARG A 118 -23.49 -26.55 -16.45
C ARG A 118 -22.73 -27.39 -17.47
N ARG A 119 -21.41 -27.18 -17.63
CA ARG A 119 -20.59 -27.98 -18.56
C ARG A 119 -20.52 -29.45 -18.17
N SER A 120 -20.48 -29.78 -16.88
CA SER A 120 -20.57 -31.16 -16.41
C SER A 120 -21.91 -31.79 -16.83
N VAL A 121 -23.02 -31.12 -16.53
CA VAL A 121 -24.37 -31.60 -16.88
C VAL A 121 -24.57 -31.70 -18.41
N GLU A 122 -24.01 -30.78 -19.20
CA GLU A 122 -24.01 -30.88 -20.66
C GLU A 122 -23.19 -32.07 -21.17
N ALA A 123 -22.07 -32.40 -20.53
CA ALA A 123 -21.29 -33.60 -20.84
C ALA A 123 -22.07 -34.88 -20.48
N ASP A 124 -22.71 -34.92 -19.31
CA ASP A 124 -23.54 -36.05 -18.86
C ASP A 124 -24.75 -36.27 -19.79
N ILE A 125 -25.45 -35.21 -20.19
CA ILE A 125 -26.55 -35.28 -21.17
C ILE A 125 -26.07 -35.82 -22.52
N ASN A 126 -24.89 -35.40 -22.98
CA ASN A 126 -24.32 -35.90 -24.23
C ASN A 126 -23.85 -37.36 -24.11
N GLY A 127 -23.41 -37.80 -22.93
CA GLY A 127 -23.15 -39.21 -22.63
C GLY A 127 -24.43 -40.05 -22.65
N LEU A 128 -25.49 -39.60 -21.96
CA LEU A 128 -26.79 -40.26 -21.93
C LEU A 128 -27.44 -40.36 -23.32
N ARG A 129 -27.25 -39.37 -24.19
CA ARG A 129 -27.67 -39.45 -25.60
C ARG A 129 -26.99 -40.58 -26.36
N LYS A 130 -25.67 -40.74 -26.22
CA LYS A 130 -24.95 -41.86 -26.86
C LYS A 130 -25.44 -43.22 -26.36
N VAL A 131 -25.66 -43.36 -25.04
CA VAL A 131 -26.21 -44.59 -24.46
C VAL A 131 -27.62 -44.86 -24.98
N LEU A 132 -28.45 -43.82 -25.18
CA LEU A 132 -29.77 -43.96 -25.80
C LEU A 132 -29.68 -44.41 -27.26
N ASP A 133 -28.75 -43.86 -28.04
CA ASP A 133 -28.52 -44.26 -29.43
C ASP A 133 -28.02 -45.72 -29.53
N GLU A 134 -27.11 -46.14 -28.66
CA GLU A 134 -26.62 -47.53 -28.54
C GLU A 134 -27.75 -48.50 -28.13
N LEU A 135 -28.63 -48.09 -27.21
CA LEU A 135 -29.82 -48.85 -26.82
C LEU A 135 -30.87 -48.91 -27.94
N ALA A 136 -31.00 -47.86 -28.75
CA ALA A 136 -31.90 -47.85 -29.91
C ALA A 136 -31.40 -48.78 -31.02
N LEU A 137 -30.09 -48.80 -31.30
CA LEU A 137 -29.47 -49.73 -32.24
C LEU A 137 -29.64 -51.19 -31.79
N SER A 138 -29.25 -51.50 -30.55
CA SER A 138 -29.39 -52.87 -30.02
C SER A 138 -30.85 -53.34 -29.93
N LYS A 139 -31.81 -52.44 -29.67
CA LYS A 139 -33.24 -52.72 -29.80
C LYS A 139 -33.60 -53.10 -31.24
N SER A 140 -33.17 -52.32 -32.23
CA SER A 140 -33.42 -52.58 -33.65
C SER A 140 -32.83 -53.92 -34.10
N ASP A 141 -31.62 -54.26 -33.64
CA ASP A 141 -30.96 -55.53 -33.95
C ASP A 141 -31.71 -56.74 -33.35
N LEU A 142 -32.27 -56.58 -32.14
CA LEU A 142 -33.11 -57.60 -31.51
C LEU A 142 -34.49 -57.72 -32.18
N GLU A 143 -35.08 -56.61 -32.61
CA GLU A 143 -36.35 -56.62 -33.37
C GLU A 143 -36.17 -57.31 -34.73
N MET A 144 -35.06 -57.07 -35.43
CA MET A 144 -34.71 -57.79 -36.66
C MET A 144 -34.48 -59.30 -36.43
N GLN A 145 -33.81 -59.67 -35.33
CA GLN A 145 -33.63 -61.08 -34.97
C GLN A 145 -34.98 -61.77 -34.66
N ILE A 146 -35.87 -61.10 -33.94
CA ILE A 146 -37.23 -61.60 -33.64
C ILE A 146 -38.02 -61.83 -34.93
N GLU A 147 -37.98 -60.89 -35.87
CA GLU A 147 -38.69 -61.03 -37.15
C GLU A 147 -38.12 -62.17 -37.99
N SER A 148 -36.78 -62.29 -38.11
CA SER A 148 -36.15 -63.38 -38.86
C SER A 148 -36.45 -64.78 -38.29
N LEU A 149 -36.53 -64.91 -36.97
CA LEU A 149 -36.95 -66.14 -36.30
C LEU A 149 -38.46 -66.40 -36.49
N HIS A 150 -39.27 -65.34 -36.61
CA HIS A 150 -40.69 -65.46 -36.94
C HIS A 150 -40.89 -65.98 -38.37
N GLU A 151 -40.16 -65.41 -39.34
CA GLU A 151 -40.13 -65.88 -40.72
C GLU A 151 -39.67 -67.35 -40.81
N GLU A 152 -38.62 -67.74 -40.08
CA GLU A 152 -38.14 -69.13 -40.02
C GLU A 152 -39.22 -70.07 -39.47
N ILE A 153 -39.91 -69.71 -38.39
CA ILE A 153 -41.02 -70.50 -37.84
C ILE A 153 -42.18 -70.64 -38.83
N VAL A 154 -42.52 -69.58 -39.58
CA VAL A 154 -43.55 -69.62 -40.61
C VAL A 154 -43.12 -70.51 -41.78
N TYR A 155 -41.86 -70.40 -42.22
CA TYR A 155 -41.28 -71.23 -43.27
C TYR A 155 -41.26 -72.71 -42.90
N LEU A 156 -40.77 -73.06 -41.70
CA LEU A 156 -40.72 -74.44 -41.20
C LEU A 156 -42.13 -75.05 -41.08
N LYS A 157 -43.12 -74.29 -40.58
CA LYS A 157 -44.52 -74.74 -40.54
C LYS A 157 -45.07 -75.03 -41.93
N LYS A 158 -44.81 -74.16 -42.90
CA LYS A 158 -45.23 -74.35 -44.29
C LYS A 158 -44.56 -75.57 -44.93
N SER A 159 -43.25 -75.71 -44.78
CA SER A 159 -42.48 -76.86 -45.27
C SER A 159 -43.02 -78.17 -44.69
N HIS A 160 -43.32 -78.19 -43.39
CA HIS A 160 -43.90 -79.37 -42.73
C HIS A 160 -45.32 -79.68 -43.22
N GLU A 161 -46.15 -78.67 -43.49
CA GLU A 161 -47.48 -78.87 -44.08
C GLU A 161 -47.39 -79.42 -45.52
N GLU A 162 -46.43 -78.95 -46.31
CA GLU A 162 -46.14 -79.45 -47.66
C GLU A 162 -45.58 -80.89 -47.64
N GLU A 163 -44.68 -81.22 -46.71
CA GLU A 163 -44.20 -82.59 -46.47
C GLU A 163 -45.31 -83.53 -46.04
N ILE A 164 -46.20 -83.13 -45.12
CA ILE A 164 -47.36 -83.94 -44.73
C ILE A 164 -48.28 -84.18 -45.93
N LYS A 165 -48.56 -83.16 -46.76
CA LYS A 165 -49.36 -83.33 -47.99
C LYS A 165 -48.67 -84.28 -48.97
N HIS A 166 -47.35 -84.17 -49.13
CA HIS A 166 -46.57 -85.06 -49.99
C HIS A 166 -46.60 -86.51 -49.48
N LEU A 167 -46.39 -86.74 -48.18
CA LEU A 167 -46.44 -88.06 -47.56
C LEU A 167 -47.85 -88.67 -47.63
N GLN A 168 -48.90 -87.88 -47.42
CA GLN A 168 -50.29 -88.32 -47.61
C GLN A 168 -50.59 -88.70 -49.07
N GLY A 169 -50.07 -87.93 -50.04
CA GLY A 169 -50.15 -88.28 -51.47
C GLY A 169 -49.36 -89.53 -51.84
N THR A 170 -48.19 -89.74 -51.23
CA THR A 170 -47.29 -90.88 -51.51
C THR A 170 -47.74 -92.18 -50.81
N THR A 171 -48.47 -92.09 -49.69
CA THR A 171 -48.97 -93.27 -48.95
C THR A 171 -50.15 -93.97 -49.65
N SER A 172 -50.68 -93.40 -50.74
CA SER A 172 -51.75 -94.00 -51.57
C SER A 172 -51.22 -94.65 -52.86
N GLY A 173 -50.07 -95.33 -52.79
CA GLY A 173 -49.44 -95.97 -53.95
C GLY A 173 -48.55 -97.15 -53.58
N ASP A 174 -49.17 -98.32 -53.33
CA ASP A 174 -48.45 -99.59 -53.43
C ASP A 174 -48.17 -99.86 -54.91
N VAL A 175 -46.92 -99.62 -55.34
CA VAL A 175 -46.50 -99.67 -56.74
C VAL A 175 -45.46 -100.78 -56.90
N ASN A 176 -45.94 -102.02 -56.88
CA ASN A 176 -45.18 -103.16 -57.38
C ASN A 176 -45.11 -103.09 -58.92
N VAL A 177 -43.92 -102.87 -59.47
CA VAL A 177 -43.68 -102.79 -60.93
C VAL A 177 -42.52 -103.69 -61.32
N GLU A 178 -42.85 -104.94 -61.63
CA GLU A 178 -41.99 -105.83 -62.42
C GLU A 178 -42.15 -105.47 -63.90
N ILE A 179 -41.09 -104.97 -64.55
CA ILE A 179 -41.05 -104.79 -66.01
C ILE A 179 -39.90 -105.58 -66.61
N ASN A 180 -40.27 -106.45 -67.55
CA ASN A 180 -39.40 -107.41 -68.22
C ASN A 180 -38.30 -106.73 -69.05
N ALA A 181 -37.07 -107.23 -68.93
CA ALA A 181 -35.94 -106.80 -69.74
C ALA A 181 -36.02 -107.35 -71.16
N ALA A 182 -36.05 -106.45 -72.15
CA ALA A 182 -35.80 -106.76 -73.56
C ALA A 182 -34.28 -106.68 -73.87
N PRO A 183 -33.77 -107.34 -74.93
CA PRO A 183 -32.37 -107.73 -74.98
C PRO A 183 -31.39 -106.66 -75.46
N GLY A 184 -30.24 -106.58 -74.79
CA GLY A 184 -28.97 -106.66 -75.53
C GLY A 184 -28.36 -105.36 -76.08
N ILE A 185 -28.55 -104.22 -75.43
CA ILE A 185 -27.45 -103.23 -75.36
C ILE A 185 -26.66 -103.54 -74.09
N ASP A 186 -25.33 -103.50 -74.16
CA ASP A 186 -24.46 -103.75 -73.01
C ASP A 186 -24.57 -102.60 -72.01
N LEU A 187 -25.61 -102.70 -71.17
CA LEU A 187 -25.95 -101.72 -70.15
C LEU A 187 -24.78 -101.55 -69.16
N THR A 188 -23.94 -102.58 -69.00
CA THR A 188 -22.74 -102.57 -68.16
C THR A 188 -21.71 -101.56 -68.66
N THR A 189 -21.38 -101.56 -69.97
CA THR A 189 -20.45 -100.56 -70.51
C THR A 189 -21.06 -99.16 -70.56
N LEU A 190 -22.36 -99.01 -70.81
CA LEU A 190 -23.02 -97.69 -70.77
C LEU A 190 -23.10 -97.12 -69.34
N LEU A 191 -23.47 -97.93 -68.34
CA LEU A 191 -23.45 -97.53 -66.92
C LEU A 191 -22.03 -97.23 -66.46
N ASN A 192 -21.04 -98.05 -66.81
CA ASN A 192 -19.65 -97.77 -66.47
C ASN A 192 -19.13 -96.49 -67.14
N LYS A 193 -19.57 -96.18 -68.36
CA LYS A 193 -19.22 -94.92 -69.04
C LYS A 193 -19.87 -93.70 -68.36
N MET A 194 -21.17 -93.75 -68.07
CA MET A 194 -21.83 -92.68 -67.30
C MET A 194 -21.20 -92.52 -65.92
N ARG A 195 -20.90 -93.63 -65.23
CA ARG A 195 -20.23 -93.61 -63.93
C ARG A 195 -18.85 -92.95 -64.03
N ALA A 196 -18.06 -93.27 -65.04
CA ALA A 196 -16.76 -92.62 -65.28
C ALA A 196 -16.88 -91.11 -65.56
N GLU A 197 -17.88 -90.68 -66.35
CA GLU A 197 -18.13 -89.25 -66.58
C GLU A 197 -18.61 -88.52 -65.31
N TYR A 198 -19.45 -89.15 -64.49
CA TYR A 198 -19.83 -88.61 -63.17
C TYR A 198 -18.67 -88.61 -62.17
N GLU A 199 -17.80 -89.62 -62.16
CA GLU A 199 -16.60 -89.69 -61.32
C GLU A 199 -15.64 -88.53 -61.68
N VAL A 200 -15.42 -88.28 -62.97
CA VAL A 200 -14.62 -87.16 -63.47
C VAL A 200 -15.26 -85.81 -63.11
N LEU A 201 -16.57 -85.66 -63.25
CA LEU A 201 -17.27 -84.42 -62.89
C LEU A 201 -17.28 -84.16 -61.38
N ALA A 202 -17.46 -85.20 -60.57
CA ALA A 202 -17.40 -85.12 -59.12
C ALA A 202 -15.98 -84.78 -58.63
N GLU A 203 -14.96 -85.41 -59.20
CA GLU A 203 -13.55 -85.12 -58.89
C GLU A 203 -13.16 -83.70 -59.35
N HIS A 204 -13.65 -83.22 -60.51
CA HIS A 204 -13.46 -81.84 -60.96
C HIS A 204 -14.10 -80.84 -59.98
N ASN A 205 -15.37 -81.05 -59.62
CA ASN A 205 -16.09 -80.19 -58.68
C ASN A 205 -15.44 -80.20 -57.29
N ARG A 206 -15.02 -81.37 -56.78
CA ARG A 206 -14.25 -81.50 -55.54
C ARG A 206 -12.97 -80.66 -55.59
N LYS A 207 -12.26 -80.68 -56.71
CA LYS A 207 -10.99 -79.97 -56.91
C LYS A 207 -11.19 -78.46 -57.06
N ASP A 208 -12.27 -78.01 -57.72
CA ASP A 208 -12.65 -76.60 -57.82
C ASP A 208 -13.10 -76.04 -56.46
N ALA A 209 -13.88 -76.81 -55.69
CA ALA A 209 -14.24 -76.43 -54.33
C ALA A 209 -13.01 -76.35 -53.42
N GLU A 210 -12.06 -77.28 -53.57
CA GLU A 210 -10.78 -77.29 -52.83
C GLU A 210 -9.88 -76.10 -53.22
N THR A 211 -9.76 -75.74 -54.51
CA THR A 211 -9.01 -74.55 -54.92
C THR A 211 -9.67 -73.25 -54.47
N TRP A 212 -10.99 -73.12 -54.63
CA TRP A 212 -11.75 -71.95 -54.18
C TRP A 212 -11.68 -71.75 -52.67
N PHE A 213 -11.83 -72.82 -51.88
CA PHE A 213 -11.67 -72.77 -50.43
C PHE A 213 -10.23 -72.37 -50.03
N ASN A 214 -9.22 -72.95 -50.67
CA ASN A 214 -7.82 -72.60 -50.41
C ASN A 214 -7.50 -71.15 -50.78
N GLU A 215 -8.10 -70.61 -51.85
CA GLU A 215 -7.91 -69.21 -52.26
C GLU A 215 -8.59 -68.24 -51.28
N LYS A 216 -9.85 -68.50 -50.90
CA LYS A 216 -10.56 -67.69 -49.88
C LYS A 216 -9.92 -67.78 -48.50
N SER A 217 -9.42 -68.96 -48.11
CA SER A 217 -8.70 -69.14 -46.85
C SER A 217 -7.35 -68.40 -46.83
N LYS A 218 -6.64 -68.34 -47.96
CA LYS A 218 -5.44 -67.50 -48.12
C LYS A 218 -5.76 -66.01 -48.01
N GLU A 219 -6.79 -65.53 -48.72
CA GLU A 219 -7.23 -64.13 -48.67
C GLU A 219 -7.59 -63.71 -47.24
N LEU A 220 -8.40 -64.51 -46.55
CA LEU A 220 -8.77 -64.28 -45.15
C LEU A 220 -7.54 -64.30 -44.23
N ASN A 221 -6.61 -65.23 -44.42
CA ASN A 221 -5.38 -65.30 -43.63
C ASN A 221 -4.48 -64.07 -43.85
N VAL A 222 -4.42 -63.52 -45.08
CA VAL A 222 -3.73 -62.24 -45.34
C VAL A 222 -4.41 -61.09 -44.61
N GLN A 223 -5.75 -60.97 -44.68
CA GLN A 223 -6.50 -59.92 -43.97
C GLN A 223 -6.33 -60.01 -42.45
N ILE A 224 -6.36 -61.22 -41.88
CA ILE A 224 -6.10 -61.45 -40.44
C ILE A 224 -4.70 -60.99 -40.05
N ASN A 225 -3.68 -61.32 -40.85
CA ASN A 225 -2.30 -60.90 -40.56
C ASN A 225 -2.12 -59.37 -40.63
N VAL A 226 -2.70 -58.70 -41.64
CA VAL A 226 -2.68 -57.23 -41.74
C VAL A 226 -3.40 -56.60 -40.54
N SER A 227 -4.60 -57.06 -40.20
CA SER A 227 -5.36 -56.56 -39.04
C SER A 227 -4.64 -56.80 -37.71
N ALA A 228 -3.93 -57.92 -37.56
CA ALA A 228 -3.09 -58.21 -36.41
C ALA A 228 -1.87 -57.27 -36.32
N GLU A 229 -1.22 -56.97 -37.45
CA GLU A 229 -0.09 -56.03 -37.54
C GLU A 229 -0.52 -54.58 -37.26
N GLU A 230 -1.64 -54.13 -37.82
CA GLU A 230 -2.27 -52.84 -37.49
C GLU A 230 -2.62 -52.75 -36.01
N THR A 231 -3.24 -53.79 -35.45
CA THR A 231 -3.58 -53.86 -34.02
C THR A 231 -2.32 -53.83 -33.14
N SER A 232 -1.24 -54.50 -33.55
CA SER A 232 0.05 -54.46 -32.85
C SER A 232 0.68 -53.07 -32.90
N THR A 233 0.66 -52.43 -34.07
CA THR A 233 1.18 -51.08 -34.29
C THR A 233 0.41 -50.04 -33.46
N ASN A 234 -0.92 -50.09 -33.49
CA ASN A 234 -1.79 -49.23 -32.68
C ASN A 234 -1.56 -49.43 -31.18
N LYS A 235 -1.40 -50.68 -30.71
CA LYS A 235 -1.02 -50.96 -29.31
C LYS A 235 0.32 -50.33 -28.96
N SER A 236 1.33 -50.45 -29.84
CA SER A 236 2.65 -49.84 -29.64
C SER A 236 2.55 -48.32 -29.49
N GLN A 237 1.88 -47.65 -30.44
CA GLN A 237 1.63 -46.20 -30.42
C GLN A 237 0.89 -45.74 -29.15
N ILE A 238 -0.12 -46.49 -28.70
CA ILE A 238 -0.80 -46.20 -27.43
C ILE A 238 0.17 -46.30 -26.22
N THR A 239 1.11 -47.25 -26.22
CA THR A 239 2.13 -47.31 -25.15
C THR A 239 3.15 -46.17 -25.23
N GLU A 240 3.55 -45.74 -26.44
CA GLU A 240 4.41 -44.58 -26.68
C GLU A 240 3.75 -43.28 -26.18
N LEU A 241 2.49 -43.06 -26.54
CA LEU A 241 1.69 -41.92 -26.10
C LEU A 241 1.48 -41.92 -24.58
N ARG A 242 1.29 -43.08 -23.94
CA ARG A 242 1.23 -43.19 -22.48
C ARG A 242 2.57 -42.86 -21.80
N ARG A 243 3.70 -43.31 -22.35
CA ARG A 243 5.05 -42.98 -21.83
C ARG A 243 5.35 -41.48 -21.96
N THR A 244 5.05 -40.88 -23.10
CA THR A 244 5.28 -39.44 -23.33
C THR A 244 4.37 -38.57 -22.45
N LEU A 245 3.10 -38.95 -22.26
CA LEU A 245 2.20 -38.30 -21.30
C LEU A 245 2.75 -38.37 -19.87
N GLN A 246 3.19 -39.56 -19.41
CA GLN A 246 3.79 -39.71 -18.07
C GLN A 246 5.07 -38.88 -17.91
N ALA A 247 5.92 -38.80 -18.93
CA ALA A 247 7.11 -37.96 -18.90
C ALA A 247 6.76 -36.46 -18.80
N LEU A 248 5.76 -36.00 -19.56
CA LEU A 248 5.25 -34.63 -19.50
C LEU A 248 4.59 -34.30 -18.15
N GLU A 249 3.87 -35.25 -17.52
CA GLU A 249 3.34 -35.06 -16.17
C GLU A 249 4.43 -34.94 -15.10
N ILE A 250 5.51 -35.73 -15.23
CA ILE A 250 6.66 -35.65 -14.32
C ILE A 250 7.37 -34.30 -14.49
N GLU A 251 7.55 -33.84 -15.73
CA GLU A 251 8.14 -32.53 -16.01
C GLU A 251 7.25 -31.38 -15.54
N LEU A 252 5.93 -31.46 -15.70
CA LEU A 252 5.01 -30.48 -15.13
C LEU A 252 5.15 -30.40 -13.60
N LYS A 253 5.26 -31.55 -12.93
CA LYS A 253 5.46 -31.62 -11.46
C LYS A 253 6.83 -31.09 -11.03
N SER A 254 7.90 -31.35 -11.79
CA SER A 254 9.24 -30.82 -11.50
C SER A 254 9.28 -29.29 -11.66
N GLN A 255 8.69 -28.76 -12.72
CA GLN A 255 8.60 -27.32 -12.97
C GLN A 255 7.73 -26.59 -11.93
N LEU A 256 6.62 -27.19 -11.47
CA LEU A 256 5.83 -26.65 -10.37
C LEU A 256 6.60 -26.60 -9.04
N ALA A 257 7.36 -27.66 -8.72
CA ALA A 257 8.22 -27.67 -7.53
C ALA A 257 9.37 -26.64 -7.64
N MET A 258 9.99 -26.51 -8.81
CA MET A 258 11.01 -25.49 -9.07
C MET A 258 10.43 -24.09 -8.91
N LYS A 259 9.26 -23.81 -9.50
CA LYS A 259 8.54 -22.54 -9.32
C LYS A 259 8.31 -22.23 -7.85
N GLN A 260 7.77 -23.18 -7.07
CA GLN A 260 7.50 -22.99 -5.65
C GLN A 260 8.79 -22.70 -4.85
N SER A 261 9.91 -23.34 -5.19
CA SER A 261 11.20 -23.05 -4.55
C SER A 261 11.75 -21.65 -4.89
N LEU A 262 11.51 -21.17 -6.11
CA LEU A 262 11.89 -19.83 -6.54
C LEU A 262 11.02 -18.76 -5.86
N GLU A 263 9.71 -18.97 -5.78
CA GLU A 263 8.78 -18.08 -5.05
C GLU A 263 9.14 -18.02 -3.56
N ALA A 264 9.52 -19.15 -2.94
CA ALA A 264 9.96 -19.19 -1.54
C ALA A 264 11.29 -18.45 -1.31
N THR A 265 12.29 -18.65 -2.19
CA THR A 265 13.57 -17.93 -2.08
C THR A 265 13.43 -16.44 -2.35
N LEU A 266 12.54 -16.03 -3.27
CA LEU A 266 12.20 -14.62 -3.48
C LEU A 266 11.63 -14.01 -2.19
N ALA A 267 10.59 -14.59 -1.61
CA ALA A 267 9.96 -14.11 -0.38
C ALA A 267 10.94 -14.06 0.82
N GLU A 268 11.86 -15.03 0.93
CA GLU A 268 12.93 -15.01 1.94
C GLU A 268 13.89 -13.82 1.71
N THR A 269 14.32 -13.58 0.46
CA THR A 269 15.20 -12.44 0.15
C THR A 269 14.52 -11.10 0.37
N GLU A 270 13.25 -10.94 -0.02
CA GLU A 270 12.45 -9.74 0.23
C GLU A 270 12.32 -9.47 1.74
N SER A 271 11.94 -10.49 2.53
CA SER A 271 11.85 -10.40 3.99
C SER A 271 13.19 -9.99 4.64
N ARG A 272 14.31 -10.55 4.16
CA ARG A 272 15.66 -10.17 4.60
C ARG A 272 15.96 -8.71 4.27
N TYR A 273 15.66 -8.23 3.07
CA TYR A 273 15.88 -6.84 2.67
C TYR A 273 14.97 -5.87 3.43
N CYS A 274 13.69 -6.19 3.66
CA CYS A 274 12.79 -5.42 4.52
C CYS A 274 13.34 -5.30 5.95
N THR A 275 13.88 -6.39 6.51
CA THR A 275 14.53 -6.38 7.83
C THR A 275 15.77 -5.47 7.85
N GLN A 276 16.63 -5.56 6.83
CA GLN A 276 17.81 -4.69 6.71
C GLN A 276 17.44 -3.21 6.55
N LEU A 277 16.43 -2.90 5.73
CA LEU A 277 15.90 -1.54 5.59
C LEU A 277 15.34 -1.01 6.91
N SER A 278 14.58 -1.82 7.66
CA SER A 278 14.07 -1.43 8.97
C SER A 278 15.19 -1.19 9.99
N GLN A 279 16.28 -1.96 9.94
CA GLN A 279 17.46 -1.73 10.80
C GLN A 279 18.15 -0.42 10.44
N ILE A 280 18.39 -0.15 9.15
CA ILE A 280 19.01 1.10 8.68
C ILE A 280 18.13 2.31 9.03
N GLN A 281 16.81 2.21 8.83
CA GLN A 281 15.86 3.27 9.22
C GLN A 281 15.91 3.55 10.73
N GLY A 282 16.01 2.50 11.56
CA GLY A 282 16.22 2.65 13.01
C GLY A 282 17.54 3.35 13.37
N MET A 283 18.63 3.05 12.66
CA MET A 283 19.91 3.77 12.84
C MET A 283 19.81 5.24 12.44
N ILE A 284 19.14 5.55 11.32
CA ILE A 284 18.88 6.93 10.88
C ILE A 284 18.09 7.68 11.95
N SER A 285 16.95 7.13 12.41
CA SER A 285 16.12 7.77 13.44
C SER A 285 16.88 8.00 14.75
N ASN A 286 17.73 7.06 15.17
CA ASN A 286 18.59 7.24 16.35
C ASN A 286 19.65 8.35 16.15
N LEU A 287 20.18 8.53 14.94
CA LEU A 287 21.10 9.63 14.62
C LEU A 287 20.38 10.98 14.53
N GLU A 288 19.18 11.02 13.95
CA GLU A 288 18.32 12.21 13.91
C GLU A 288 17.98 12.70 15.33
N ILE A 289 17.61 11.79 16.23
CA ILE A 289 17.36 12.10 17.66
C ILE A 289 18.63 12.66 18.33
N GLN A 290 19.81 12.06 18.10
CA GLN A 290 21.08 12.58 18.65
C GLN A 290 21.43 13.97 18.13
N VAL A 291 21.25 14.21 16.82
CA VAL A 291 21.47 15.54 16.21
C VAL A 291 20.50 16.56 16.79
N GLN A 292 19.23 16.19 17.00
CA GLN A 292 18.24 17.08 17.61
C GLN A 292 18.56 17.37 19.08
N GLN A 293 19.03 16.39 19.85
CA GLN A 293 19.46 16.60 21.24
C GLN A 293 20.65 17.57 21.29
N ILE A 294 21.68 17.37 20.48
CA ILE A 294 22.86 18.25 20.44
C ILE A 294 22.47 19.69 20.05
N ARG A 295 21.47 19.88 19.17
CA ARG A 295 20.94 21.21 18.86
C ARG A 295 20.28 21.88 20.06
N VAL A 296 19.42 21.16 20.79
CA VAL A 296 18.76 21.68 22.00
C VAL A 296 19.79 22.01 23.08
N ASP A 297 20.78 21.13 23.29
CA ASP A 297 21.87 21.37 24.26
C ASP A 297 22.70 22.62 23.87
N MET A 298 22.99 22.81 22.58
CA MET A 298 23.69 23.99 22.07
C MET A 298 22.86 25.28 22.22
N GLU A 299 21.54 25.22 21.97
CA GLU A 299 20.63 26.35 22.16
C GLU A 299 20.55 26.75 23.65
N CYS A 300 20.47 25.78 24.56
CA CYS A 300 20.54 26.01 26.01
C CYS A 300 21.88 26.64 26.43
N GLN A 301 23.01 26.08 25.99
CA GLN A 301 24.33 26.66 26.29
C GLN A 301 24.46 28.09 25.77
N ASN A 302 23.96 28.38 24.56
CA ASN A 302 23.99 29.73 24.01
C ASN A 302 23.17 30.72 24.86
N ALA A 303 22.01 30.30 25.37
CA ALA A 303 21.21 31.11 26.30
C ALA A 303 21.90 31.33 27.66
N GLU A 304 22.65 30.35 28.17
CA GLU A 304 23.48 30.51 29.37
C GLU A 304 24.66 31.47 29.14
N TYR A 305 25.32 31.41 27.97
CA TYR A 305 26.39 32.34 27.60
C TYR A 305 25.90 33.78 27.48
N GLU A 306 24.74 34.02 26.89
CA GLU A 306 24.12 35.37 26.81
C GLU A 306 23.78 35.92 28.22
N GLN A 307 23.26 35.09 29.12
CA GLN A 307 23.02 35.50 30.52
C GLN A 307 24.33 35.83 31.24
N LEU A 308 25.37 35.02 31.06
CA LEU A 308 26.68 35.27 31.64
C LEU A 308 27.32 36.54 31.07
N LEU A 309 27.11 36.84 29.79
CA LEU A 309 27.56 38.06 29.14
C LEU A 309 26.86 39.31 29.70
N ASP A 310 25.54 39.28 29.93
CA ASP A 310 24.80 40.36 30.61
C ASP A 310 25.33 40.61 32.04
N ILE A 311 25.51 39.53 32.82
CA ILE A 311 26.09 39.63 34.17
C ILE A 311 27.49 40.25 34.12
N LYS A 312 28.32 39.82 33.17
CA LYS A 312 29.69 40.30 32.98
C LYS A 312 29.72 41.78 32.58
N ILE A 313 28.85 42.23 31.66
CA ILE A 313 28.69 43.64 31.29
C ILE A 313 28.23 44.48 32.49
N ARG A 314 27.28 43.98 33.29
CA ARG A 314 26.82 44.67 34.50
C ARG A 314 27.94 44.83 35.53
N LEU A 315 28.73 43.78 35.77
CA LEU A 315 29.89 43.83 36.67
C LEU A 315 31.01 44.74 36.14
N GLU A 316 31.26 44.77 34.83
CA GLU A 316 32.22 45.70 34.23
C GLU A 316 31.79 47.16 34.41
N ASN A 317 30.50 47.47 34.24
CA ASN A 317 29.95 48.79 34.57
C ASN A 317 30.09 49.13 36.07
N GLU A 318 29.85 48.16 36.96
CA GLU A 318 30.00 48.36 38.40
C GLU A 318 31.46 48.67 38.78
N ILE A 319 32.42 47.89 38.25
CA ILE A 319 33.87 48.12 38.40
C ILE A 319 34.27 49.50 37.86
N GLU A 320 33.71 49.93 36.73
CA GLU A 320 33.99 51.25 36.16
C GLU A 320 33.43 52.38 37.05
N THR A 321 32.26 52.19 37.69
CA THR A 321 31.78 53.13 38.72
C THR A 321 32.65 53.14 39.98
N TYR A 322 33.13 51.99 40.45
CA TYR A 322 34.06 51.93 41.58
C TYR A 322 35.39 52.58 41.27
N ARG A 323 35.94 52.40 40.05
CA ARG A 323 37.14 53.10 39.58
C ARG A 323 36.94 54.61 39.59
N ARG A 324 35.84 55.11 39.03
CA ARG A 324 35.52 56.56 39.05
C ARG A 324 35.46 57.14 40.47
N LEU A 325 34.95 56.37 41.43
CA LEU A 325 34.92 56.75 42.84
C LEU A 325 36.32 56.67 43.51
N LEU A 326 37.16 55.72 43.13
CA LEU A 326 38.50 55.48 43.69
C LEU A 326 39.59 56.38 43.10
N ASP A 327 39.57 56.61 41.80
CA ASP A 327 40.54 57.45 41.06
C ASP A 327 40.40 58.93 41.39
N GLY A 328 39.41 59.31 42.20
CA GLY A 328 39.26 60.66 42.67
C GLY A 328 38.79 61.61 41.57
N GLU A 329 37.75 61.23 40.81
CA GLU A 329 36.75 62.21 40.36
C GLU A 329 35.94 62.74 41.56
N GLY A 330 36.66 63.16 42.62
CA GLY A 330 36.16 64.11 43.58
C GLY A 330 35.68 65.32 42.79
N ARG A 331 34.48 65.78 43.13
CA ARG A 331 33.84 66.91 42.45
C ARG A 331 34.83 68.06 42.40
N VAL A 332 35.36 68.39 41.23
CA VAL A 332 36.23 69.56 41.05
C VAL A 332 35.35 70.79 41.17
N ILE A 333 35.11 71.22 42.42
CA ILE A 333 34.42 72.47 42.75
C ILE A 333 35.37 73.59 42.35
N LYS A 334 35.28 74.01 41.09
CA LYS A 334 35.93 75.23 40.59
C LYS A 334 35.23 76.42 41.23
N THR A 335 35.75 76.87 42.36
CA THR A 335 35.35 78.14 42.95
C THR A 335 36.04 79.25 42.15
N ILE A 336 35.22 80.06 41.46
CA ILE A 336 35.67 81.28 40.80
C ILE A 336 35.64 82.37 41.87
N ILE A 337 36.80 82.94 42.19
CA ILE A 337 36.92 84.07 43.12
C ILE A 337 37.06 85.33 42.27
N GLU A 338 36.08 86.22 42.36
CA GLU A 338 36.05 87.50 41.63
C GLU A 338 36.32 88.65 42.59
N ASP A 339 37.41 89.37 42.36
CA ASP A 339 37.81 90.54 43.12
C ASP A 339 37.05 91.77 42.58
N LEU A 340 36.09 92.28 43.35
CA LEU A 340 35.23 93.41 42.98
C LEU A 340 35.83 94.75 43.48
N ASP A 341 35.76 95.79 42.64
CA ASP A 341 36.07 97.15 43.08
C ASP A 341 34.98 97.76 43.98
N GLU A 342 35.30 98.91 44.56
CA GLU A 342 34.38 99.75 45.36
C GLU A 342 33.15 100.27 44.60
N HIS A 343 33.00 99.94 43.31
CA HIS A 343 31.83 100.22 42.46
C HIS A 343 31.14 98.94 41.95
N GLY A 344 31.53 97.76 42.44
CA GLY A 344 30.92 96.47 42.09
C GLY A 344 31.30 95.92 40.71
N ARG A 345 32.41 96.35 40.11
CA ARG A 345 32.96 95.77 38.86
C ARG A 345 34.09 94.80 39.14
N VAL A 346 34.10 93.68 38.43
CA VAL A 346 35.15 92.65 38.56
C VAL A 346 36.46 93.17 38.00
N THR A 347 37.49 93.21 38.84
CA THR A 347 38.84 93.70 38.51
C THR A 347 39.86 92.59 38.32
N SER A 348 39.62 91.44 38.94
CA SER A 348 40.41 90.21 38.81
C SER A 348 39.48 89.02 39.01
N SER A 349 39.69 87.94 38.27
CA SER A 349 38.94 86.69 38.42
C SER A 349 39.92 85.54 38.42
N LYS A 350 39.93 84.74 39.50
CA LYS A 350 40.93 83.71 39.74
C LYS A 350 40.24 82.39 40.06
N VAL A 351 40.51 81.39 39.23
CA VAL A 351 39.99 80.03 39.40
C VAL A 351 40.89 79.29 40.37
N GLN A 352 40.37 78.95 41.55
CA GLN A 352 41.07 78.10 42.52
C GLN A 352 40.46 76.70 42.50
N SER A 353 41.21 75.74 41.96
CA SER A 353 40.88 74.32 42.06
C SER A 353 41.33 73.80 43.43
N ILE A 354 40.39 73.33 44.24
CA ILE A 354 40.69 72.62 45.49
C ILE A 354 40.53 71.13 45.21
N GLU A 355 41.63 70.39 45.33
CA GLU A 355 41.68 68.93 45.16
C GLU A 355 41.50 68.29 46.55
N GLU A 356 40.27 67.92 46.91
CA GLU A 356 40.01 67.12 48.12
C GLU A 356 40.52 65.69 47.91
N ARG A 357 41.72 65.41 48.38
CA ARG A 357 42.22 64.03 48.48
C ARG A 357 41.57 63.33 49.66
N PRO A 358 41.03 62.11 49.49
CA PRO A 358 40.57 61.32 50.62
C PRO A 358 41.75 60.95 51.53
N LEU A 359 41.47 60.87 52.83
CA LEU A 359 42.37 60.25 53.80
C LEU A 359 42.52 58.76 53.46
N ARG A 360 43.77 58.26 53.57
CA ARG A 360 44.16 56.87 53.27
C ARG A 360 43.43 55.83 54.11
#